data_AF-A0A077XTL4-F1
#
_entry.id   AF-A0A077XTL4-F1
#
_cell.length_a   1.000
_cell.length_b   1.000
_cell.length_c   1.000
_cell.angle_alpha   90.00
_cell.angle_beta   90.00
_cell.angle_gamma   90.00
#
_symmetry.space_group_name_H-M   'P 1'
#
loop_
_entity.id
_entity.type
_entity.pdbx_description
1 polymer ?
#
loop_
_entity_poly.entity_id
_entity_poly.type
_entity_poly.pdbx_seq_one_letter_code
_entity_poly.pdbx_strand_id
1 'polypeptide(L)'
;MNRLSHFLTLFEYSEITVKEQFDELKVILRSDIHKKLDKDDFMTGVSFVNARDKIQISFIVDEGEPIDYYSGDDPIEFLSDLESKFSIIEDEKITIIITIAKSNVKGVVSIYSYSDFFVFLKDLSIQAVFHEFNTNIKKENYLIFEYQNEETIIKTKSIWFVNIGYSGLPEKIDRTPILNRAKSSCHYNFLSKYDLLAEDFLPTTTDHNDLIDLMRRWSIILAVFFLYDITNLQDNQLDYRLNGYKSISGITDLSSIIPEKELQYYNIYNWVYSSGNYIDKLGLARNIISLHLEKVNTISLKGDPFHSIQSSYKVYEKQNIKQYIEIRNKISDQLLGFHDRANKIVENFASGFQKSAFALITFYISAIILKVLNKDKLVEIFTIDAAVLSTAFILCSVIYYFVLIWEVKAQRKRFENNYKDVKKRYTDLLDEQDINRIVNNNIEFESDIDFITAKTKIYSIMWFAFLSVFLISTWSLYFTYNPLTIKIFDLL
;
A
#
# COMPACT_ATOMS: atom_id res chain seq x y z
N MET A 1 42.75 -28.03 -5.60
CA MET A 1 43.72 -27.91 -4.48
C MET A 1 43.76 -26.43 -4.08
N ASN A 2 43.59 -26.10 -2.79
CA ASN A 2 43.41 -24.72 -2.33
C ASN A 2 44.72 -23.92 -2.54
N ARG A 3 44.68 -22.80 -3.27
CA ARG A 3 45.84 -21.98 -3.63
C ARG A 3 46.59 -21.46 -2.40
N LEU A 4 45.85 -21.05 -1.36
CA LEU A 4 46.42 -20.65 -0.08
C LEU A 4 47.15 -21.83 0.56
N SER A 5 46.52 -23.02 0.59
CA SER A 5 47.17 -24.21 1.17
C SER A 5 48.47 -24.58 0.47
N HIS A 6 48.54 -24.42 -0.86
CA HIS A 6 49.75 -24.66 -1.62
C HIS A 6 50.84 -23.63 -1.28
N PHE A 7 50.49 -22.35 -1.21
CA PHE A 7 51.43 -21.30 -0.78
C PHE A 7 51.99 -21.56 0.62
N LEU A 8 51.15 -22.02 1.55
CA LEU A 8 51.58 -22.33 2.91
C LEU A 8 52.56 -23.51 2.98
N THR A 9 52.61 -24.41 1.99
CA THR A 9 53.61 -25.51 1.94
C THR A 9 55.05 -25.04 1.69
N LEU A 10 55.23 -23.79 1.27
CA LEU A 10 56.55 -23.18 1.17
C LEU A 10 57.23 -23.09 2.54
N PHE A 11 56.43 -22.90 3.59
CA PHE A 11 56.91 -22.80 4.96
C PHE A 11 56.78 -24.15 5.68
N GLU A 12 57.68 -24.40 6.63
CA GLU A 12 57.55 -25.47 7.62
C GLU A 12 56.93 -24.88 8.88
N TYR A 13 55.95 -25.56 9.48
CA TYR A 13 55.23 -25.07 10.64
C TYR A 13 54.60 -26.21 11.45
N SER A 14 54.50 -26.00 12.77
CA SER A 14 53.85 -26.91 13.73
C SER A 14 52.44 -26.45 14.09
N GLU A 15 52.19 -25.13 14.09
CA GLU A 15 50.88 -24.53 14.36
C GLU A 15 50.49 -23.55 13.26
N ILE A 16 49.20 -23.52 12.93
CA ILE A 16 48.60 -22.57 11.98
C ILE A 16 47.32 -21.97 12.58
N THR A 17 47.17 -20.66 12.46
CA THR A 17 45.92 -19.94 12.71
C THR A 17 45.58 -19.11 11.50
N VAL A 18 44.38 -19.28 10.95
CA VAL A 18 43.85 -18.51 9.82
C VAL A 18 42.68 -17.67 10.30
N LYS A 19 42.62 -16.40 9.88
CA LYS A 19 41.48 -15.50 10.08
C LYS A 19 41.18 -14.80 8.77
N GLU A 20 39.96 -14.98 8.25
CA GLU A 20 39.50 -14.36 7.01
C GLU A 20 38.32 -13.42 7.32
N GLN A 21 38.46 -12.14 6.99
CA GLN A 21 37.48 -11.08 7.26
C GLN A 21 37.05 -10.40 5.94
N PHE A 22 36.38 -9.24 5.97
CA PHE A 22 36.00 -8.53 4.73
C PHE A 22 37.20 -7.86 4.04
N ASP A 23 38.09 -7.27 4.83
CA ASP A 23 39.18 -6.38 4.43
C ASP A 23 40.57 -7.00 4.65
N GLU A 24 40.67 -8.11 5.38
CA GLU A 24 41.95 -8.76 5.67
C GLU A 24 41.83 -10.30 5.68
N LEU A 25 42.84 -10.98 5.16
CA LEU A 25 43.19 -12.36 5.56
C LEU A 25 44.46 -12.27 6.40
N LYS A 26 44.47 -12.91 7.58
CA LYS A 26 45.65 -13.04 8.42
C LYS A 26 45.94 -14.51 8.73
N VAL A 27 47.13 -14.97 8.37
CA VAL A 27 47.65 -16.29 8.69
C VAL A 27 48.84 -16.14 9.63
N ILE A 28 48.84 -16.89 10.72
CA ILE A 28 49.95 -16.95 11.68
C ILE A 28 50.44 -18.39 11.68
N LEU A 29 51.70 -18.58 11.30
CA LEU A 29 52.40 -19.86 11.36
C LEU A 29 53.43 -19.80 12.48
N ARG A 30 53.58 -20.90 13.21
CA ARG A 30 54.67 -21.08 14.18
C ARG A 30 55.49 -22.29 13.81
N SER A 31 56.80 -22.16 13.86
CA SER A 31 57.75 -23.22 13.54
C SER A 31 58.96 -23.16 14.48
N ASP A 32 59.56 -24.32 14.70
CA ASP A 32 60.86 -24.44 15.36
C ASP A 32 61.97 -24.74 14.33
N ILE A 33 61.62 -24.82 13.04
CA ILE A 33 62.51 -25.17 11.94
C ILE A 33 62.43 -24.10 10.85
N HIS A 34 63.59 -23.57 10.47
CA HIS A 34 63.72 -22.72 9.29
C HIS A 34 63.89 -23.56 8.03
N LYS A 35 62.88 -23.52 7.16
CA LYS A 35 62.97 -24.06 5.80
C LYS A 35 63.46 -22.97 4.83
N LYS A 36 64.59 -23.23 4.17
CA LYS A 36 65.10 -22.34 3.12
C LYS A 36 64.07 -22.22 1.99
N LEU A 37 63.74 -20.99 1.63
CA LEU A 37 62.79 -20.68 0.56
C LEU A 37 63.53 -20.58 -0.77
N ASP A 38 63.08 -21.34 -1.78
CA ASP A 38 63.53 -21.13 -3.15
C ASP A 38 62.88 -19.89 -3.75
N LYS A 39 63.64 -19.14 -4.55
CA LYS A 39 63.20 -17.87 -5.13
C LYS A 39 62.04 -18.05 -6.11
N ASP A 40 62.14 -19.02 -7.01
CA ASP A 40 61.14 -19.22 -8.06
C ASP A 40 59.85 -19.78 -7.45
N ASP A 41 59.98 -20.66 -6.44
CA ASP A 41 58.86 -21.18 -5.66
C ASP A 41 58.18 -20.07 -4.84
N PHE A 42 58.93 -19.19 -4.19
CA PHE A 42 58.38 -18.05 -3.45
C PHE A 42 57.63 -17.08 -4.37
N MET A 43 58.21 -16.76 -5.52
CA MET A 43 57.59 -15.87 -6.50
C MET A 43 56.31 -16.44 -7.11
N THR A 44 56.36 -17.72 -7.49
CA THR A 44 55.16 -18.43 -7.96
C THR A 44 54.12 -18.51 -6.84
N GLY A 45 54.58 -18.76 -5.62
CA GLY A 45 53.77 -18.83 -4.42
C GLY A 45 52.98 -17.56 -4.16
N VAL A 46 53.62 -16.38 -4.20
CA VAL A 46 52.98 -15.08 -3.94
C VAL A 46 52.01 -14.67 -5.07
N SER A 47 52.21 -15.17 -6.30
CA SER A 47 51.39 -14.80 -7.46
C SER A 47 49.91 -15.23 -7.38
N PHE A 48 49.54 -16.07 -6.42
CA PHE A 48 48.13 -16.47 -6.21
C PHE A 48 47.24 -15.34 -5.69
N VAL A 49 47.84 -14.30 -5.10
CA VAL A 49 47.13 -13.15 -4.54
C VAL A 49 46.47 -12.38 -5.68
N ASN A 50 45.17 -12.10 -5.52
CA ASN A 50 44.44 -11.33 -6.52
C ASN A 50 45.07 -9.95 -6.73
N ALA A 51 45.10 -9.47 -7.97
CA ALA A 51 45.72 -8.19 -8.32
C ALA A 51 45.10 -6.96 -7.62
N ARG A 52 43.90 -7.09 -7.03
CA ARG A 52 43.23 -6.05 -6.23
C ARG A 52 43.78 -5.93 -4.82
N ASP A 53 44.44 -6.97 -4.34
CA ASP A 53 44.81 -7.16 -2.93
C ASP A 53 46.33 -7.03 -2.76
N LYS A 54 46.77 -6.81 -1.52
CA LYS A 54 48.18 -6.64 -1.17
C LYS A 54 48.58 -7.60 -0.07
N ILE A 55 49.57 -8.43 -0.32
CA ILE A 55 50.22 -9.28 0.67
C ILE A 55 51.38 -8.57 1.38
N GLN A 56 51.50 -8.85 2.67
CA GLN A 56 52.64 -8.60 3.54
C GLN A 56 53.01 -9.92 4.22
N ILE A 57 54.31 -10.22 4.32
CA ILE A 57 54.81 -11.40 5.03
C ILE A 57 55.86 -10.92 6.02
N SER A 58 55.66 -11.20 7.31
CA SER A 58 56.56 -10.82 8.39
C SER A 58 57.16 -12.06 9.03
N PHE A 59 58.48 -12.14 9.07
CA PHE A 59 59.23 -13.17 9.80
C PHE A 59 59.76 -12.61 11.11
N ILE A 60 59.34 -13.21 12.22
CA ILE A 60 59.78 -12.85 13.57
C ILE A 60 60.49 -14.06 14.15
N VAL A 61 61.73 -13.87 14.58
CA VAL A 61 62.51 -14.90 15.28
C VAL A 61 62.58 -14.52 16.76
N ASP A 62 62.07 -15.37 17.63
CA ASP A 62 61.83 -15.12 19.06
C ASP A 62 61.17 -13.76 19.34
N GLU A 63 61.89 -12.82 19.96
CA GLU A 63 61.43 -11.45 20.28
C GLU A 63 62.15 -10.37 19.43
N GLY A 64 62.78 -10.78 18.32
CA GLY A 64 63.54 -9.89 17.43
C GLY A 64 62.68 -9.00 16.54
N GLU A 65 63.34 -8.08 15.83
CA GLU A 65 62.68 -7.23 14.84
C GLU A 65 62.20 -8.04 13.62
N PRO A 66 60.97 -7.80 13.13
CA PRO A 66 60.42 -8.51 11.98
C PRO A 66 61.23 -8.21 10.71
N ILE A 67 61.40 -9.23 9.87
CA ILE A 67 61.79 -9.05 8.46
C ILE A 67 60.51 -9.07 7.64
N ASP A 68 60.22 -7.98 6.96
CA ASP A 68 59.00 -7.84 6.18
C ASP A 68 59.25 -7.97 4.67
N TYR A 69 58.29 -8.58 3.99
CA TYR A 69 58.12 -8.53 2.55
C TYR A 69 56.77 -7.88 2.24
N TYR A 70 56.73 -6.89 1.35
CA TYR A 70 55.51 -6.30 0.84
C TYR A 70 55.30 -6.57 -0.65
N SER A 71 54.05 -6.58 -1.08
CA SER A 71 53.70 -6.69 -2.50
C SER A 71 54.34 -5.57 -3.32
N GLY A 72 55.22 -5.95 -4.24
CA GLY A 72 55.95 -5.02 -5.11
C GLY A 72 57.42 -4.80 -4.71
N ASP A 73 57.84 -5.31 -3.55
CA ASP A 73 59.25 -5.32 -3.14
C ASP A 73 60.06 -6.32 -3.98
N ASP A 74 61.38 -6.15 -4.01
CA ASP A 74 62.30 -7.12 -4.61
C ASP A 74 62.41 -8.38 -3.71
N PRO A 75 61.90 -9.54 -4.16
CA PRO A 75 61.99 -10.77 -3.39
C PRO A 75 63.42 -11.22 -3.14
N ILE A 76 64.38 -10.82 -3.98
CA ILE A 76 65.79 -11.22 -3.82
C ILE A 76 66.39 -10.56 -2.58
N GLU A 77 66.12 -9.28 -2.39
CA GLU A 77 66.60 -8.51 -1.24
C GLU A 77 66.02 -9.10 0.05
N PHE A 78 64.70 -9.32 0.07
CA PHE A 78 64.01 -9.96 1.19
C PHE A 78 64.57 -11.35 1.54
N LEU A 79 64.76 -12.23 0.55
CA LEU A 79 65.28 -13.59 0.79
C LEU A 79 66.74 -13.56 1.27
N SER A 80 67.55 -12.62 0.78
CA SER A 80 68.93 -12.43 1.23
C SER A 80 68.99 -11.98 2.69
N ASP A 81 68.16 -11.00 3.06
CA ASP A 81 68.06 -10.52 4.45
C ASP A 81 67.61 -11.65 5.39
N LEU A 82 66.67 -12.46 4.92
CA LEU A 82 66.15 -13.61 5.64
C LEU A 82 67.23 -14.69 5.86
N GLU A 83 67.95 -15.09 4.80
CA GLU A 83 69.07 -16.02 4.92
C GLU A 83 70.18 -15.51 5.86
N SER A 84 70.45 -14.20 5.86
CA SER A 84 71.46 -13.59 6.72
C SER A 84 71.12 -13.67 8.21
N LYS A 85 69.83 -13.54 8.59
CA LYS A 85 69.40 -13.69 9.98
C LYS A 85 69.41 -15.16 10.41
N PHE A 86 68.93 -16.07 9.57
CA PHE A 86 68.81 -17.50 9.92
C PHE A 86 70.13 -18.28 9.90
N SER A 87 71.18 -17.78 9.25
CA SER A 87 72.50 -18.43 9.25
C SER A 87 73.27 -18.30 10.58
N ILE A 88 72.73 -17.58 11.56
CA ILE A 88 73.37 -17.26 12.85
C ILE A 88 72.70 -18.01 14.02
N ILE A 89 71.59 -18.71 13.78
CA ILE A 89 70.64 -19.11 14.82
C ILE A 89 70.33 -20.62 14.75
N GLU A 90 70.60 -21.36 15.82
CA GLU A 90 70.16 -22.76 16.03
C GLU A 90 69.12 -22.79 17.17
N ASP A 91 67.99 -23.49 16.96
CA ASP A 91 66.91 -23.76 17.94
C ASP A 91 65.99 -22.59 18.40
N GLU A 92 65.77 -21.55 17.58
CA GLU A 92 64.84 -20.44 17.92
C GLU A 92 63.42 -20.60 17.33
N LYS A 93 62.43 -19.99 17.99
CA LYS A 93 61.03 -20.05 17.54
C LYS A 93 60.76 -19.02 16.47
N ILE A 94 60.19 -19.47 15.37
CA ILE A 94 59.87 -18.65 14.21
C ILE A 94 58.37 -18.42 14.16
N THR A 95 57.95 -17.16 14.14
CA THR A 95 56.58 -16.76 13.85
C THR A 95 56.52 -16.09 12.49
N ILE A 96 55.71 -16.64 11.58
CA ILE A 96 55.48 -16.08 10.25
C ILE A 96 54.07 -15.53 10.21
N ILE A 97 53.92 -14.24 9.95
CA ILE A 97 52.63 -13.56 9.82
C ILE A 97 52.44 -13.19 8.37
N ILE A 98 51.44 -13.79 7.72
CA ILE A 98 51.04 -13.47 6.36
C ILE A 98 49.74 -12.68 6.44
N THR A 99 49.75 -11.45 5.95
CA THR A 99 48.60 -10.56 5.93
C THR A 99 48.27 -10.21 4.48
N ILE A 100 47.04 -10.47 4.03
CA ILE A 100 46.53 -9.99 2.75
C ILE A 100 45.49 -8.91 3.03
N ALA A 101 45.85 -7.66 2.77
CA ALA A 101 44.92 -6.54 2.77
C ALA A 101 44.08 -6.55 1.48
N LYS A 102 42.77 -6.62 1.64
CA LYS A 102 41.81 -6.84 0.55
C LYS A 102 41.10 -5.57 0.17
N SER A 103 40.94 -5.35 -1.13
CA SER A 103 40.28 -4.16 -1.66
C SER A 103 38.92 -4.50 -2.27
N ASN A 104 37.88 -3.80 -1.83
CA ASN A 104 36.59 -3.81 -2.52
C ASN A 104 36.66 -2.93 -3.77
N VAL A 105 36.83 -3.54 -4.95
CA VAL A 105 36.87 -2.85 -6.25
C VAL A 105 35.61 -3.18 -7.02
N LYS A 106 34.79 -2.17 -7.33
CA LYS A 106 33.51 -2.33 -8.06
C LYS A 106 32.58 -3.38 -7.44
N GLY A 107 32.55 -3.45 -6.11
CA GLY A 107 31.68 -4.34 -5.36
C GLY A 107 32.21 -5.77 -5.28
N VAL A 108 33.46 -6.03 -5.68
CA VAL A 108 34.07 -7.36 -5.66
C VAL A 108 35.13 -7.42 -4.55
N VAL A 109 35.02 -8.44 -3.70
CA VAL A 109 35.92 -8.73 -2.57
C VAL A 109 36.44 -10.16 -2.70
N SER A 110 37.74 -10.36 -2.53
CA SER A 110 38.34 -11.69 -2.58
C SER A 110 38.10 -12.47 -1.28
N ILE A 111 37.91 -13.79 -1.38
CA ILE A 111 37.93 -14.72 -0.25
C ILE A 111 38.97 -15.80 -0.52
N TYR A 112 39.97 -15.92 0.35
CA TYR A 112 41.05 -16.89 0.21
C TYR A 112 40.78 -18.18 1.00
N SER A 113 40.09 -18.09 2.13
CA SER A 113 39.62 -19.23 2.93
C SER A 113 38.12 -19.16 3.21
N TYR A 114 37.33 -19.98 2.51
CA TYR A 114 35.88 -20.06 2.72
C TYR A 114 35.52 -20.50 4.15
N SER A 115 36.19 -21.52 4.68
CA SER A 115 35.91 -22.06 6.02
C SER A 115 36.11 -21.00 7.11
N ASP A 116 37.21 -20.26 7.04
CA ASP A 116 37.52 -19.22 8.04
C ASP A 116 36.62 -17.99 7.87
N PHE A 117 36.23 -17.65 6.63
CA PHE A 117 35.26 -16.59 6.38
C PHE A 117 33.90 -16.94 6.98
N PHE A 118 33.46 -18.18 6.81
CA PHE A 118 32.20 -18.65 7.35
C PHE A 118 32.20 -18.62 8.89
N VAL A 119 33.30 -19.04 9.53
CA VAL A 119 33.47 -18.93 10.99
C VAL A 119 33.40 -17.46 11.42
N PHE A 120 34.10 -16.57 10.73
CA PHE A 120 34.04 -15.13 11.00
C PHE A 120 32.60 -14.58 10.92
N LEU A 121 31.87 -14.89 9.84
CA LEU A 121 30.47 -14.45 9.70
C LEU A 121 29.55 -14.98 10.81
N LYS A 122 29.80 -16.19 11.29
CA LYS A 122 29.02 -16.82 12.38
C LYS A 122 29.28 -16.17 13.74
N ASP A 123 30.51 -15.71 13.96
CA ASP A 123 30.93 -15.09 15.22
C ASP A 123 30.51 -13.61 15.33
N LEU A 124 30.19 -12.96 14.21
CA LEU A 124 29.67 -11.60 14.21
C LEU A 124 28.29 -11.51 14.89
N SER A 125 28.06 -10.42 15.63
CA SER A 125 26.70 -10.06 16.02
C SER A 125 25.87 -9.68 14.80
N ILE A 126 24.55 -9.88 14.87
CA ILE A 126 23.63 -9.57 13.77
C ILE A 126 23.70 -8.08 13.40
N GLN A 127 23.85 -7.20 14.39
CA GLN A 127 24.09 -5.78 14.16
C GLN A 127 25.39 -5.53 13.38
N ALA A 128 26.48 -6.23 13.71
CA ALA A 128 27.75 -6.11 13.00
C ALA A 128 27.66 -6.65 11.56
N VAL A 129 27.01 -7.79 11.35
CA VAL A 129 26.72 -8.33 10.00
C VAL A 129 26.01 -7.27 9.16
N PHE A 130 24.89 -6.74 9.62
CA PHE A 130 24.14 -5.75 8.84
C PHE A 130 24.93 -4.46 8.60
N HIS A 131 25.82 -4.08 9.52
CA HIS A 131 26.73 -2.96 9.30
C HIS A 131 27.71 -3.24 8.16
N GLU A 132 28.43 -4.36 8.21
CA GLU A 132 29.44 -4.74 7.21
C GLU A 132 28.82 -4.87 5.82
N PHE A 133 27.69 -5.58 5.71
CA PHE A 133 27.01 -5.76 4.44
C PHE A 133 26.45 -4.44 3.89
N ASN A 134 25.85 -3.61 4.72
CA ASN A 134 25.34 -2.31 4.28
C ASN A 134 26.46 -1.40 3.76
N THR A 135 27.59 -1.33 4.48
CA THR A 135 28.75 -0.52 4.09
C THR A 135 29.31 -0.94 2.74
N ASN A 136 29.34 -2.25 2.46
CA ASN A 136 29.87 -2.79 1.21
C ASN A 136 28.88 -2.70 0.05
N ILE A 137 27.59 -2.99 0.27
CA ILE A 137 26.54 -2.94 -0.76
C ILE A 137 26.27 -1.50 -1.20
N LYS A 138 26.30 -0.52 -0.29
CA LYS A 138 25.95 0.88 -0.59
C LYS A 138 26.84 1.52 -1.67
N LYS A 139 28.04 0.97 -1.91
CA LYS A 139 28.99 1.46 -2.92
C LYS A 139 28.48 1.22 -4.35
N GLU A 140 28.03 0.01 -4.64
CA GLU A 140 27.70 -0.43 -6.01
C GLU A 140 26.27 -0.98 -6.15
N ASN A 141 25.48 -0.94 -5.08
CA ASN A 141 24.14 -1.53 -4.94
C ASN A 141 24.11 -3.07 -4.93
N TYR A 142 25.28 -3.70 -4.95
CA TYR A 142 25.51 -5.14 -4.87
C TYR A 142 26.87 -5.45 -4.21
N LEU A 143 27.08 -6.72 -3.86
CA LEU A 143 28.35 -7.24 -3.32
C LEU A 143 28.64 -8.63 -3.91
N ILE A 144 29.87 -8.83 -4.37
CA ILE A 144 30.36 -10.10 -4.91
C ILE A 144 31.56 -10.53 -4.10
N PHE A 145 31.46 -11.70 -3.48
CA PHE A 145 32.59 -12.41 -2.92
C PHE A 145 33.16 -13.37 -3.96
N GLU A 146 34.39 -13.14 -4.37
CA GLU A 146 35.12 -13.96 -5.33
C GLU A 146 36.04 -14.93 -4.58
N TYR A 147 35.66 -16.20 -4.54
CA TYR A 147 36.50 -17.27 -4.02
C TYR A 147 37.73 -17.42 -4.90
N GLN A 148 38.92 -17.32 -4.28
CA GLN A 148 40.18 -17.55 -4.96
C GLN A 148 40.45 -19.07 -5.16
N ASN A 149 39.56 -19.92 -4.64
CA ASN A 149 39.52 -21.37 -4.82
C ASN A 149 38.19 -21.80 -5.43
N GLU A 150 38.11 -23.04 -5.91
CA GLU A 150 36.84 -23.62 -6.36
C GLU A 150 35.94 -23.97 -5.17
N GLU A 151 34.80 -23.32 -5.09
CA GLU A 151 33.79 -23.46 -4.03
C GLU A 151 32.37 -23.47 -4.62
N THR A 152 31.38 -23.73 -3.77
CA THR A 152 29.96 -23.72 -4.17
C THR A 152 29.47 -22.29 -4.43
N ILE A 153 28.89 -22.07 -5.61
CA ILE A 153 28.33 -20.77 -5.99
C ILE A 153 26.99 -20.55 -5.30
N ILE A 154 26.84 -19.40 -4.61
CA ILE A 154 25.59 -18.99 -3.96
C ILE A 154 25.23 -17.60 -4.46
N LYS A 155 23.96 -17.41 -4.82
CA LYS A 155 23.49 -16.12 -5.33
C LYS A 155 22.19 -15.72 -4.66
N THR A 156 22.04 -14.42 -4.46
CA THR A 156 20.80 -13.74 -4.07
C THR A 156 20.50 -12.66 -5.12
N LYS A 157 19.58 -11.73 -4.83
CA LYS A 157 19.36 -10.60 -5.74
C LYS A 157 20.55 -9.63 -5.82
N SER A 158 21.35 -9.47 -4.76
CA SER A 158 22.40 -8.44 -4.70
C SER A 158 23.73 -8.91 -4.08
N ILE A 159 23.75 -10.04 -3.38
CA ILE A 159 24.95 -10.63 -2.76
C ILE A 159 25.27 -11.96 -3.44
N TRP A 160 26.41 -12.05 -4.11
CA TRP A 160 26.87 -13.25 -4.82
C TRP A 160 28.17 -13.78 -4.23
N PHE A 161 28.27 -15.10 -4.13
CA PHE A 161 29.48 -15.85 -3.81
C PHE A 161 29.82 -16.69 -5.03
N VAL A 162 30.94 -16.38 -5.69
CA VAL A 162 31.31 -16.95 -7.00
C VAL A 162 32.79 -17.32 -7.03
N ASN A 163 33.17 -18.24 -7.91
CA ASN A 163 34.57 -18.61 -8.11
C ASN A 163 35.31 -17.57 -8.95
N ILE A 164 36.63 -17.51 -8.78
CA ILE A 164 37.53 -16.67 -9.56
C ILE A 164 37.28 -16.79 -11.08
N GLY A 165 37.25 -15.65 -11.76
CA GLY A 165 37.03 -15.58 -13.21
C GLY A 165 35.56 -15.55 -13.63
N TYR A 166 34.63 -15.54 -12.67
CA TYR A 166 33.21 -15.34 -12.96
C TYR A 166 32.93 -13.91 -13.48
N SER A 167 32.20 -13.78 -14.59
CA SER A 167 32.02 -12.52 -15.31
C SER A 167 30.63 -11.86 -15.19
N GLY A 168 29.69 -12.48 -14.48
CA GLY A 168 28.34 -11.94 -14.33
C GLY A 168 28.22 -10.89 -13.23
N LEU A 169 27.21 -10.01 -13.34
CA LEU A 169 26.87 -9.00 -12.33
C LEU A 169 25.40 -9.12 -11.89
N PRO A 170 25.09 -8.83 -10.62
CA PRO A 170 23.71 -8.73 -10.13
C PRO A 170 22.91 -7.65 -10.86
N GLU A 171 21.59 -7.86 -10.97
CA GLU A 171 20.68 -6.84 -11.48
C GLU A 171 20.57 -5.67 -10.50
N LYS A 172 20.49 -4.44 -11.00
CA LYS A 172 20.34 -3.26 -10.15
C LYS A 172 18.92 -3.19 -9.58
N ILE A 173 18.83 -3.22 -8.25
CA ILE A 173 17.55 -3.11 -7.52
C ILE A 173 17.31 -1.64 -7.16
N ASP A 174 16.14 -1.09 -7.51
CA ASP A 174 15.72 0.19 -6.93
C ASP A 174 15.11 -0.04 -5.53
N ARG A 175 15.93 0.21 -4.51
CA ARG A 175 15.58 0.00 -3.10
C ARG A 175 14.70 1.11 -2.54
N THR A 176 14.77 2.30 -3.14
CA THR A 176 14.20 3.55 -2.62
C THR A 176 12.69 3.44 -2.35
N PRO A 177 11.86 2.89 -3.26
CA PRO A 177 10.42 2.82 -3.04
C PRO A 177 10.06 1.91 -1.86
N ILE A 178 10.74 0.78 -1.72
CA ILE A 178 10.48 -0.20 -0.66
C ILE A 178 10.91 0.38 0.70
N LEU A 179 12.10 0.95 0.77
CA LEU A 179 12.61 1.60 1.98
C LEU A 179 11.73 2.77 2.43
N ASN A 180 11.26 3.60 1.49
CA ASN A 180 10.39 4.74 1.83
C ASN A 180 9.03 4.29 2.38
N ARG A 181 8.41 3.26 1.77
CA ARG A 181 7.14 2.67 2.28
C ARG A 181 7.32 2.08 3.68
N ALA A 182 8.45 1.45 3.96
CA ALA A 182 8.76 0.91 5.27
C ALA A 182 9.00 2.02 6.30
N LYS A 183 9.79 3.05 5.96
CA LYS A 183 10.07 4.22 6.81
C LYS A 183 8.81 5.01 7.18
N SER A 184 7.78 5.03 6.31
CA SER A 184 6.52 5.71 6.60
C SER A 184 5.56 4.93 7.51
N SER A 185 5.80 3.62 7.72
CA SER A 185 4.83 2.72 8.35
C SER A 185 5.38 1.93 9.54
N CYS A 186 6.70 1.96 9.73
CA CYS A 186 7.41 1.24 10.79
C CYS A 186 8.38 2.22 11.47
N HIS A 187 8.41 2.21 12.79
CA HIS A 187 9.27 3.07 13.60
C HIS A 187 10.41 2.26 14.19
N TYR A 188 11.59 2.32 13.57
CA TYR A 188 12.74 1.64 14.14
C TYR A 188 14.08 2.20 13.67
N ASN A 189 15.07 2.10 14.57
CA ASN A 189 16.40 2.68 14.39
C ASN A 189 17.17 2.09 13.20
N PHE A 190 16.88 0.85 12.80
CA PHE A 190 17.62 0.17 11.74
C PHE A 190 17.41 0.80 10.35
N LEU A 191 16.17 1.12 9.92
CA LEU A 191 15.93 1.74 8.60
C LEU A 191 16.55 3.12 8.43
N SER A 192 16.81 3.83 9.53
CA SER A 192 17.53 5.10 9.47
C SER A 192 19.03 4.94 9.18
N LYS A 193 19.59 3.76 9.48
CA LYS A 193 21.03 3.47 9.42
C LYS A 193 21.41 2.60 8.23
N TYR A 194 20.53 1.69 7.81
CA TYR A 194 20.84 0.66 6.83
C TYR A 194 19.82 0.63 5.69
N ASP A 195 20.33 0.49 4.47
CA ASP A 195 19.57 0.44 3.22
C ASP A 195 19.51 -1.02 2.69
N LEU A 196 19.38 -1.98 3.61
CA LEU A 196 19.30 -3.42 3.34
C LEU A 196 17.85 -3.88 3.18
N LEU A 197 17.64 -4.84 2.28
CA LEU A 197 16.36 -5.49 1.98
C LEU A 197 16.44 -6.99 2.31
N ALA A 198 15.29 -7.61 2.62
CA ALA A 198 15.27 -9.03 2.95
C ALA A 198 15.74 -9.91 1.77
N GLU A 199 15.45 -9.51 0.52
CA GLU A 199 15.94 -10.19 -0.69
C GLU A 199 17.45 -10.11 -0.93
N ASP A 200 18.18 -9.22 -0.25
CA ASP A 200 19.64 -9.17 -0.36
C ASP A 200 20.27 -10.45 0.16
N PHE A 201 19.63 -11.09 1.15
CA PHE A 201 20.14 -12.28 1.80
C PHE A 201 19.35 -13.54 1.46
N LEU A 202 18.33 -13.47 0.59
CA LEU A 202 17.57 -14.66 0.22
C LEU A 202 18.27 -15.42 -0.92
N PRO A 203 18.78 -16.65 -0.69
CA PRO A 203 19.43 -17.43 -1.73
C PRO A 203 18.44 -17.88 -2.81
N THR A 204 18.86 -17.87 -4.07
CA THR A 204 18.06 -18.33 -5.21
C THR A 204 18.01 -19.85 -5.33
N THR A 205 18.93 -20.55 -4.67
CA THR A 205 18.96 -22.01 -4.63
C THR A 205 18.13 -22.57 -3.48
N THR A 206 17.61 -23.77 -3.68
CA THR A 206 16.94 -24.59 -2.66
C THR A 206 17.91 -25.48 -1.88
N ASP A 207 19.19 -25.52 -2.28
CA ASP A 207 20.20 -26.34 -1.61
C ASP A 207 20.34 -25.98 -0.13
N HIS A 208 20.90 -26.91 0.63
CA HIS A 208 21.24 -26.71 2.03
C HIS A 208 22.76 -26.64 2.18
N ASN A 209 23.21 -25.55 2.80
CA ASN A 209 24.58 -25.28 3.20
C ASN A 209 24.50 -24.32 4.39
N ASP A 210 25.42 -24.43 5.36
CA ASP A 210 25.43 -23.60 6.56
C ASP A 210 25.43 -22.09 6.25
N LEU A 211 26.10 -21.65 5.18
CA LEU A 211 26.06 -20.25 4.72
C LEU A 211 24.68 -19.87 4.17
N ILE A 212 24.02 -20.78 3.44
CA ILE A 212 22.67 -20.56 2.92
C ILE A 212 21.70 -20.35 4.09
N ASP A 213 21.78 -21.17 5.14
CA ASP A 213 20.89 -21.06 6.28
C ASP A 213 21.18 -19.80 7.12
N LEU A 214 22.46 -19.42 7.24
CA LEU A 214 22.87 -18.15 7.85
C LEU A 214 22.27 -16.95 7.08
N MET A 215 22.35 -16.97 5.75
CA MET A 215 21.78 -15.92 4.90
C MET A 215 20.24 -15.89 4.98
N ARG A 216 19.57 -17.04 4.95
CA ARG A 216 18.11 -17.13 5.15
C ARG A 216 17.69 -16.55 6.51
N ARG A 217 18.46 -16.79 7.57
CA ARG A 217 18.22 -16.18 8.89
C ARG A 217 18.25 -14.65 8.81
N TRP A 218 19.27 -14.07 8.18
CA TRP A 218 19.37 -12.62 8.01
C TRP A 218 18.22 -12.04 7.18
N SER A 219 17.80 -12.74 6.13
CA SER A 219 16.62 -12.40 5.33
C SER A 219 15.34 -12.35 6.17
N ILE A 220 15.12 -13.35 7.03
CA ILE A 220 13.96 -13.44 7.93
C ILE A 220 13.97 -12.27 8.94
N ILE A 221 15.13 -11.98 9.53
CA ILE A 221 15.27 -10.86 10.48
C ILE A 221 14.90 -9.53 9.83
N LEU A 222 15.40 -9.28 8.61
CA LEU A 222 15.02 -8.10 7.85
C LEU A 222 13.52 -8.10 7.53
N ALA A 223 12.94 -9.23 7.11
CA ALA A 223 11.50 -9.30 6.87
C ALA A 223 10.68 -8.94 8.12
N VAL A 224 11.09 -9.38 9.32
CA VAL A 224 10.47 -8.99 10.59
C VAL A 224 10.55 -7.48 10.80
N PHE A 225 11.71 -6.88 10.55
CA PHE A 225 11.88 -5.43 10.69
C PHE A 225 10.91 -4.64 9.79
N PHE A 226 10.64 -5.13 8.59
CA PHE A 226 9.69 -4.48 7.67
C PHE A 226 8.23 -4.75 8.03
N LEU A 227 7.91 -5.79 8.78
CA LEU A 227 6.53 -6.16 9.12
C LEU A 227 6.06 -5.60 10.46
N TYR A 228 6.95 -5.45 11.43
CA TYR A 228 6.60 -5.04 12.80
C TYR A 228 6.51 -3.51 12.92
N ASP A 229 5.74 -3.03 13.90
CA ASP A 229 5.50 -1.59 14.10
C ASP A 229 6.74 -0.89 14.66
N ILE A 230 7.36 -1.49 15.67
CA ILE A 230 8.57 -0.98 16.31
C ILE A 230 9.56 -2.13 16.45
N THR A 231 10.80 -1.86 16.09
CA THR A 231 11.92 -2.76 16.33
C THR A 231 13.13 -1.98 16.84
N ASN A 232 13.95 -2.58 17.70
CA ASN A 232 15.20 -2.00 18.13
C ASN A 232 16.21 -3.13 18.28
N LEU A 233 17.25 -3.09 17.44
CA LEU A 233 18.32 -4.09 17.43
C LEU A 233 19.46 -3.60 18.32
N GLN A 234 19.88 -4.45 19.25
CA GLN A 234 21.10 -4.29 20.03
C GLN A 234 21.87 -5.62 19.98
N ASP A 235 22.99 -5.62 19.26
CA ASP A 235 23.78 -6.82 18.96
C ASP A 235 22.96 -7.95 18.35
N ASN A 236 22.57 -8.94 19.17
CA ASN A 236 21.77 -10.10 18.79
C ASN A 236 20.34 -10.06 19.33
N GLN A 237 20.00 -9.06 20.15
CA GLN A 237 18.67 -8.92 20.74
C GLN A 237 17.80 -7.95 19.96
N LEU A 238 16.55 -8.35 19.75
CA LEU A 238 15.51 -7.55 19.15
C LEU A 238 14.44 -7.24 20.19
N ASP A 239 14.33 -5.97 20.58
CA ASP A 239 13.13 -5.43 21.22
C ASP A 239 12.13 -5.09 20.11
N TYR A 240 10.89 -5.58 20.24
CA TYR A 240 9.88 -5.42 19.21
C TYR A 240 8.51 -5.08 19.77
N ARG A 241 7.72 -4.38 18.95
CA ARG A 241 6.28 -4.19 19.12
C ARG A 241 5.55 -4.51 17.82
N LEU A 242 4.50 -5.31 17.94
CA LEU A 242 3.57 -5.66 16.87
C LEU A 242 2.16 -5.27 17.31
N ASN A 243 1.52 -4.37 16.58
CA ASN A 243 0.14 -3.96 16.78
C ASN A 243 -0.72 -4.58 15.67
N GLY A 244 -1.27 -5.75 15.97
CA GLY A 244 -2.31 -6.39 15.16
C GLY A 244 -3.65 -6.41 15.88
N TYR A 245 -4.39 -7.52 15.77
CA TYR A 245 -5.55 -7.79 16.61
C TYR A 245 -5.19 -7.84 18.10
N LYS A 246 -3.93 -8.17 18.40
CA LYS A 246 -3.32 -8.03 19.72
C LYS A 246 -2.12 -7.10 19.60
N SER A 247 -1.95 -6.23 20.59
CA SER A 247 -0.69 -5.50 20.78
C SER A 247 0.26 -6.40 21.57
N ILE A 248 1.39 -6.73 20.99
CA ILE A 248 2.40 -7.62 21.55
C ILE A 248 3.73 -6.85 21.58
N SER A 249 4.40 -6.84 22.72
CA SER A 249 5.78 -6.34 22.82
C SER A 249 6.64 -7.38 23.52
N GLY A 250 7.91 -7.47 23.16
CA GLY A 250 8.82 -8.45 23.74
C GLY A 250 10.26 -8.26 23.29
N ILE A 251 11.15 -9.04 23.89
CA ILE A 251 12.57 -9.07 23.54
C ILE A 251 12.91 -10.51 23.15
N THR A 252 13.60 -10.68 22.03
CA THR A 252 13.99 -12.01 21.52
C THR A 252 15.44 -12.02 21.10
N ASP A 253 16.11 -13.15 21.32
CA ASP A 253 17.43 -13.43 20.78
C ASP A 253 17.30 -13.96 19.35
N LEU A 254 17.85 -13.20 18.41
CA LEU A 254 17.78 -13.49 16.98
C LEU A 254 18.73 -14.62 16.55
N SER A 255 19.74 -14.96 17.36
CA SER A 255 20.63 -16.09 17.09
C SER A 255 19.91 -17.45 17.14
N SER A 256 18.77 -17.51 17.84
CA SER A 256 17.95 -18.71 18.01
C SER A 256 16.98 -19.01 16.87
N ILE A 257 16.92 -18.15 15.84
CA ILE A 257 15.99 -18.29 14.72
C ILE A 257 16.35 -19.51 13.87
N ILE A 258 15.35 -20.35 13.61
CA ILE A 258 15.44 -21.54 12.74
C ILE A 258 14.88 -21.16 11.35
N PRO A 259 15.71 -21.03 10.31
CA PRO A 259 15.27 -20.49 9.03
C PRO A 259 14.13 -21.26 8.36
N GLU A 260 14.14 -22.60 8.43
CA GLU A 260 13.14 -23.43 7.74
C GLU A 260 11.71 -23.19 8.24
N LYS A 261 11.57 -22.88 9.54
CA LYS A 261 10.26 -22.62 10.16
C LYS A 261 9.77 -21.21 9.88
N GLU A 262 10.69 -20.25 9.87
CA GLU A 262 10.37 -18.82 9.89
C GLU A 262 10.48 -18.14 8.51
N LEU A 263 10.81 -18.88 7.45
CA LEU A 263 10.87 -18.36 6.08
C LEU A 263 9.55 -17.74 5.61
N GLN A 264 8.43 -18.09 6.25
CA GLN A 264 7.13 -17.46 5.99
C GLN A 264 7.15 -15.94 6.18
N TYR A 265 8.00 -15.38 7.07
CA TYR A 265 8.16 -13.94 7.19
C TYR A 265 8.61 -13.29 5.89
N TYR A 266 9.55 -13.90 5.17
CA TYR A 266 9.97 -13.41 3.86
C TYR A 266 8.80 -13.42 2.87
N ASN A 267 8.02 -14.50 2.83
CA ASN A 267 6.86 -14.61 1.93
C ASN A 267 5.82 -13.51 2.22
N ILE A 268 5.54 -13.25 3.50
CA ILE A 268 4.64 -12.18 3.92
C ILE A 268 5.21 -10.81 3.53
N TYR A 269 6.47 -10.54 3.84
CA TYR A 269 7.16 -9.31 3.46
C TYR A 269 7.08 -9.06 1.95
N ASN A 270 7.47 -10.06 1.15
CA ASN A 270 7.47 -9.96 -0.30
C ASN A 270 6.06 -9.68 -0.82
N TRP A 271 5.03 -10.33 -0.27
CA TRP A 271 3.64 -10.08 -0.65
C TRP A 271 3.11 -8.69 -0.28
N VAL A 272 3.51 -8.16 0.88
CA VAL A 272 3.14 -6.80 1.34
C VAL A 272 3.74 -5.74 0.42
N TYR A 273 5.02 -5.86 0.06
CA TYR A 273 5.78 -4.79 -0.60
C TYR A 273 5.86 -4.89 -2.13
N SER A 274 5.46 -6.00 -2.75
CA SER A 274 5.57 -6.21 -4.21
C SER A 274 4.59 -5.37 -5.04
N SER A 275 3.28 -5.36 -4.72
CA SER A 275 2.27 -4.61 -5.50
C SER A 275 0.99 -4.31 -4.70
N GLY A 276 0.15 -3.39 -5.18
CA GLY A 276 -1.11 -3.01 -4.55
C GLY A 276 -0.97 -2.04 -3.37
N ASN A 277 -2.06 -1.84 -2.61
CA ASN A 277 -2.04 -0.98 -1.43
C ASN A 277 -1.28 -1.65 -0.28
N TYR A 278 0.00 -1.30 -0.15
CA TYR A 278 0.89 -1.88 0.86
C TYR A 278 0.43 -1.57 2.30
N ILE A 279 -0.29 -0.46 2.53
CA ILE A 279 -0.79 -0.08 3.87
C ILE A 279 -1.82 -1.09 4.34
N ASP A 280 -2.84 -1.36 3.51
CA ASP A 280 -3.88 -2.34 3.82
C ASP A 280 -3.28 -3.75 4.00
N LYS A 281 -2.34 -4.12 3.12
CA LYS A 281 -1.65 -5.42 3.19
C LYS A 281 -0.82 -5.55 4.47
N LEU A 282 -0.07 -4.51 4.83
CA LEU A 282 0.75 -4.49 6.05
C LEU A 282 -0.12 -4.57 7.30
N GLY A 283 -1.20 -3.78 7.35
CA GLY A 283 -2.16 -3.82 8.45
C GLY A 283 -2.80 -5.21 8.62
N LEU A 284 -3.22 -5.83 7.51
CA LEU A 284 -3.73 -7.20 7.52
C LEU A 284 -2.67 -8.21 7.96
N ALA A 285 -1.43 -8.09 7.45
CA ALA A 285 -0.33 -8.96 7.82
C ALA A 285 -0.07 -8.89 9.33
N ARG A 286 0.04 -7.69 9.92
CA ARG A 286 0.22 -7.50 11.36
C ARG A 286 -0.91 -8.13 12.17
N ASN A 287 -2.15 -7.94 11.74
CA ASN A 287 -3.32 -8.54 12.36
C ASN A 287 -3.21 -10.06 12.43
N ILE A 288 -2.91 -10.72 11.31
CA ILE A 288 -2.82 -12.19 11.26
C ILE A 288 -1.57 -12.70 11.98
N ILE A 289 -0.40 -12.07 11.80
CA ILE A 289 0.83 -12.44 12.53
C ILE A 289 0.58 -12.42 14.03
N SER A 290 -0.14 -11.43 14.56
CA SER A 290 -0.46 -11.35 16.00
C SER A 290 -1.31 -12.50 16.54
N LEU A 291 -2.02 -13.25 15.68
CA LEU A 291 -2.76 -14.46 16.05
C LEU A 291 -1.91 -15.74 15.96
N HIS A 292 -0.92 -15.73 15.06
CA HIS A 292 -0.04 -16.85 14.77
C HIS A 292 1.26 -16.81 15.59
N LEU A 293 1.56 -15.75 16.32
CA LEU A 293 2.70 -15.74 17.23
C LEU A 293 2.52 -16.78 18.35
N GLU A 294 3.50 -17.66 18.54
CA GLU A 294 3.40 -18.76 19.50
C GLU A 294 3.39 -18.29 20.96
N LYS A 295 4.34 -17.43 21.31
CA LYS A 295 4.53 -16.88 22.66
C LYS A 295 5.14 -15.48 22.57
N VAL A 296 5.09 -14.75 23.68
CA VAL A 296 5.81 -13.48 23.82
C VAL A 296 7.32 -13.76 23.93
N ASN A 297 8.16 -12.80 23.55
CA ASN A 297 9.63 -12.91 23.55
C ASN A 297 10.19 -13.92 22.53
N THR A 298 9.48 -14.10 21.41
CA THR A 298 9.95 -14.85 20.24
C THR A 298 9.30 -14.28 18.99
N ILE A 299 9.87 -14.61 17.82
CA ILE A 299 9.21 -14.39 16.53
C ILE A 299 8.55 -15.66 15.99
N SER A 300 8.55 -16.78 16.71
CA SER A 300 8.11 -18.04 16.12
C SER A 300 6.61 -18.08 15.83
N LEU A 301 6.27 -18.56 14.63
CA LEU A 301 4.90 -18.63 14.13
C LEU A 301 4.36 -20.07 14.13
N LYS A 302 3.14 -20.25 14.63
CA LYS A 302 2.39 -21.52 14.51
C LYS A 302 1.57 -21.58 13.24
N GLY A 303 1.50 -22.77 12.64
CA GLY A 303 0.63 -23.04 11.49
C GLY A 303 1.08 -22.34 10.21
N ASP A 304 0.12 -21.81 9.45
CA ASP A 304 0.36 -21.17 8.14
C ASP A 304 -0.21 -19.74 8.11
N PRO A 305 0.48 -18.77 8.73
CA PRO A 305 0.10 -17.36 8.69
C PRO A 305 0.07 -16.80 7.28
N PHE A 306 0.97 -17.22 6.37
CA PHE A 306 1.01 -16.66 5.02
C PHE A 306 -0.26 -17.01 4.23
N HIS A 307 -0.68 -18.28 4.24
CA HIS A 307 -1.94 -18.69 3.64
C HIS A 307 -3.14 -17.98 4.30
N SER A 308 -3.11 -17.82 5.63
CA SER A 308 -4.16 -17.13 6.38
C SER A 308 -4.28 -15.65 5.99
N ILE A 309 -3.16 -14.97 5.74
CA ILE A 309 -3.13 -13.60 5.21
C ILE A 309 -3.73 -13.55 3.80
N GLN A 310 -3.30 -14.45 2.90
CA GLN A 310 -3.83 -14.49 1.53
C GLN A 310 -5.34 -14.74 1.49
N SER A 311 -5.83 -15.66 2.33
CA SER A 311 -7.26 -15.94 2.46
C SER A 311 -8.02 -14.74 3.02
N SER A 312 -7.50 -14.12 4.08
CA SER A 312 -8.12 -12.94 4.71
C SER A 312 -8.16 -11.74 3.76
N TYR A 313 -7.14 -11.57 2.92
CA TYR A 313 -7.10 -10.50 1.92
C TYR A 313 -8.17 -10.68 0.84
N LYS A 314 -8.39 -11.92 0.38
CA LYS A 314 -9.51 -12.23 -0.53
C LYS A 314 -10.87 -11.93 0.08
N VAL A 315 -11.03 -12.15 1.40
CA VAL A 315 -12.26 -11.79 2.12
C VAL A 315 -12.42 -10.28 2.22
N TYR A 316 -11.34 -9.55 2.55
CA TYR A 316 -11.30 -8.10 2.59
C TYR A 316 -11.71 -7.48 1.24
N GLU A 317 -11.13 -7.95 0.12
CA GLU A 317 -11.50 -7.48 -1.22
C GLU A 317 -12.98 -7.74 -1.54
N LYS A 318 -13.50 -8.93 -1.20
CA LYS A 318 -14.93 -9.25 -1.39
C LYS A 318 -15.84 -8.36 -0.55
N GLN A 319 -15.47 -8.06 0.69
CA GLN A 319 -16.23 -7.18 1.58
C GLN A 319 -16.24 -5.75 1.05
N ASN A 320 -15.11 -5.23 0.59
CA ASN A 320 -15.02 -3.90 0.00
C ASN A 320 -15.88 -3.77 -1.27
N ILE A 321 -15.85 -4.77 -2.16
CA ILE A 321 -16.73 -4.81 -3.34
C ILE A 321 -18.20 -4.85 -2.93
N LYS A 322 -18.56 -5.67 -1.93
CA LYS A 322 -19.93 -5.74 -1.42
C LYS A 322 -20.39 -4.40 -0.85
N GLN A 323 -19.55 -3.73 -0.06
CA GLN A 323 -19.84 -2.42 0.50
C GLN A 323 -20.05 -1.36 -0.58
N TYR A 324 -19.22 -1.37 -1.63
CA TYR A 324 -19.41 -0.51 -2.80
C TYR A 324 -20.77 -0.75 -3.48
N ILE A 325 -21.14 -2.01 -3.72
CA ILE A 325 -22.44 -2.36 -4.31
C ILE A 325 -23.60 -1.92 -3.41
N GLU A 326 -23.48 -2.10 -2.09
CA GLU A 326 -24.50 -1.65 -1.14
C GLU A 326 -24.68 -0.13 -1.15
N ILE A 327 -23.60 0.64 -1.21
CA ILE A 327 -23.66 2.11 -1.34
C ILE A 327 -24.34 2.49 -2.66
N ARG A 328 -23.92 1.87 -3.78
CA ARG A 328 -24.53 2.10 -5.09
C ARG A 328 -26.03 1.82 -5.08
N ASN A 329 -26.45 0.69 -4.52
CA ASN A 329 -27.87 0.33 -4.44
C ASN A 329 -28.65 1.33 -3.58
N LYS A 330 -28.10 1.79 -2.46
CA LYS A 330 -28.73 2.84 -1.64
C LYS A 330 -28.91 4.15 -2.40
N ILE A 331 -27.97 4.52 -3.28
CA ILE A 331 -28.13 5.69 -4.16
C ILE A 331 -29.28 5.43 -5.14
N SER A 332 -29.31 4.27 -5.80
CA SER A 332 -30.39 3.90 -6.72
C SER A 332 -31.77 3.91 -6.04
N ASP A 333 -31.89 3.38 -4.82
CA ASP A 333 -33.13 3.44 -4.04
C ASP A 333 -33.55 4.89 -3.72
N GLN A 334 -32.58 5.77 -3.44
CA GLN A 334 -32.87 7.19 -3.25
C GLN A 334 -33.31 7.88 -4.53
N LEU A 335 -32.76 7.51 -5.70
CA LEU A 335 -33.18 8.00 -7.01
C LEU A 335 -34.62 7.60 -7.33
N LEU A 336 -34.98 6.34 -7.10
CA LEU A 336 -36.38 5.89 -7.19
C LEU A 336 -37.28 6.70 -6.24
N GLY A 337 -36.82 6.94 -5.02
CA GLY A 337 -37.52 7.81 -4.07
C GLY A 337 -37.61 9.29 -4.50
N PHE A 338 -36.73 9.78 -5.38
CA PHE A 338 -36.90 11.10 -6.01
C PHE A 338 -37.99 11.04 -7.08
N HIS A 339 -37.99 10.03 -7.96
CA HIS A 339 -39.05 9.85 -8.95
C HIS A 339 -40.45 9.81 -8.33
N ASP A 340 -40.64 9.04 -7.26
CA ASP A 340 -41.92 8.98 -6.52
C ASP A 340 -42.32 10.33 -5.91
N ARG A 341 -41.34 11.12 -5.45
CA ARG A 341 -41.59 12.46 -4.92
C ARG A 341 -42.00 13.42 -6.02
N ALA A 342 -41.42 13.33 -7.21
CA ALA A 342 -41.81 14.13 -8.37
C ALA A 342 -43.27 13.83 -8.76
N ASN A 343 -43.65 12.55 -8.82
CA ASN A 343 -45.03 12.12 -9.05
C ASN A 343 -46.00 12.68 -7.99
N LYS A 344 -45.66 12.60 -6.71
CA LYS A 344 -46.49 13.15 -5.61
C LYS A 344 -46.69 14.65 -5.70
N ILE A 345 -45.67 15.41 -6.11
CA ILE A 345 -45.81 16.88 -6.31
C ILE A 345 -46.89 17.15 -7.37
N VAL A 346 -46.86 16.41 -8.48
CA VAL A 346 -47.84 16.55 -9.57
C VAL A 346 -49.23 16.08 -9.15
N GLU A 347 -49.33 14.93 -8.47
CA GLU A 347 -50.60 14.38 -7.96
C GLU A 347 -51.28 15.32 -6.97
N ASN A 348 -50.52 15.96 -6.09
CA ASN A 348 -51.04 16.96 -5.16
C ASN A 348 -51.65 18.16 -5.90
N PHE A 349 -50.97 18.65 -6.94
CA PHE A 349 -51.48 19.76 -7.77
C PHE A 349 -52.75 19.36 -8.54
N ALA A 350 -52.73 18.19 -9.18
CA ALA A 350 -53.88 17.64 -9.90
C ALA A 350 -55.08 17.40 -8.98
N SER A 351 -54.84 16.90 -7.77
CA SER A 351 -55.87 16.72 -6.74
C SER A 351 -56.46 18.04 -6.28
N GLY A 352 -55.64 19.08 -6.15
CA GLY A 352 -56.10 20.44 -5.89
C GLY A 352 -57.06 20.95 -6.97
N PHE A 353 -56.72 20.73 -8.24
CA PHE A 353 -57.60 21.04 -9.37
C PHE A 353 -58.94 20.30 -9.29
N GLN A 354 -58.91 18.98 -9.10
CA GLN A 354 -60.11 18.16 -8.99
C GLN A 354 -61.03 18.63 -7.86
N LYS A 355 -60.47 18.90 -6.67
CA LYS A 355 -61.23 19.42 -5.53
C LYS A 355 -61.89 20.76 -5.86
N SER A 356 -61.16 21.66 -6.50
CA SER A 356 -61.73 22.94 -6.93
C SER A 356 -62.82 22.78 -8.00
N ALA A 357 -62.63 21.87 -8.95
CA ALA A 357 -63.61 21.59 -9.99
C ALA A 357 -64.89 20.98 -9.42
N PHE A 358 -64.77 20.00 -8.53
CA PHE A 358 -65.91 19.40 -7.83
C PHE A 358 -66.64 20.41 -6.96
N ALA A 359 -65.94 21.27 -6.22
CA ALA A 359 -66.57 22.32 -5.43
C ALA A 359 -67.46 23.25 -6.29
N LEU A 360 -66.97 23.65 -7.46
CA LEU A 360 -67.75 24.46 -8.40
C LEU A 360 -68.93 23.69 -8.98
N ILE A 361 -68.72 22.47 -9.49
CA ILE A 361 -69.81 21.63 -10.03
C ILE A 361 -70.90 21.41 -8.99
N THR A 362 -70.54 21.03 -7.77
CA THR A 362 -71.49 20.82 -6.67
C THR A 362 -72.25 22.08 -6.32
N PHE A 363 -71.60 23.25 -6.33
CA PHE A 363 -72.28 24.54 -6.13
C PHE A 363 -73.36 24.78 -7.20
N TYR A 364 -73.04 24.64 -8.50
CA TYR A 364 -74.02 24.84 -9.57
C TYR A 364 -75.15 23.80 -9.55
N ILE A 365 -74.84 22.52 -9.32
CA ILE A 365 -75.85 21.47 -9.19
C ILE A 365 -76.80 21.77 -8.02
N SER A 366 -76.26 22.17 -6.87
CA SER A 366 -77.08 22.51 -5.69
C SER A 366 -77.99 23.71 -5.96
N ALA A 367 -77.48 24.73 -6.66
CA ALA A 367 -78.28 25.89 -7.06
C ALA A 367 -79.44 25.51 -7.99
N ILE A 368 -79.21 24.62 -8.97
CA ILE A 368 -80.25 24.12 -9.88
C ILE A 368 -81.29 23.29 -9.11
N ILE A 369 -80.86 22.35 -8.27
CA ILE A 369 -81.76 21.45 -7.52
C ILE A 369 -82.68 22.26 -6.59
N LEU A 370 -82.14 23.24 -5.85
CA LEU A 370 -82.92 24.05 -4.92
C LEU A 370 -84.06 24.81 -5.64
N LYS A 371 -83.77 25.32 -6.84
CA LYS A 371 -84.76 26.05 -7.64
C LYS A 371 -85.81 25.14 -8.28
N VAL A 372 -85.43 23.93 -8.73
CA VAL A 372 -86.40 22.93 -9.22
C VAL A 372 -87.36 22.49 -8.10
N LEU A 373 -86.86 22.29 -6.88
CA LEU A 373 -87.69 21.89 -5.73
C LEU A 373 -88.70 22.97 -5.31
N ASN A 374 -88.33 24.24 -5.44
CA ASN A 374 -89.20 25.37 -5.09
C ASN A 374 -90.30 25.66 -6.14
N LYS A 375 -90.38 24.89 -7.24
CA LYS A 375 -91.31 25.09 -8.38
C LYS A 375 -91.18 26.46 -9.08
N ASP A 376 -90.05 27.11 -8.95
CA ASP A 376 -89.74 28.35 -9.66
C ASP A 376 -89.43 28.06 -11.14
N LYS A 377 -89.62 29.04 -12.03
CA LYS A 377 -89.16 28.92 -13.42
C LYS A 377 -87.63 28.84 -13.44
N LEU A 378 -87.06 27.90 -14.21
CA LEU A 378 -85.60 27.75 -14.38
C LEU A 378 -84.88 29.05 -14.81
N VAL A 379 -85.61 29.96 -15.45
CA VAL A 379 -85.15 31.30 -15.86
C VAL A 379 -84.71 32.16 -14.66
N GLU A 380 -85.29 31.96 -13.48
CA GLU A 380 -84.99 32.71 -12.26
C GLU A 380 -83.76 32.16 -11.48
N ILE A 381 -83.04 31.18 -12.04
CA ILE A 381 -81.77 30.69 -11.49
C ILE A 381 -80.63 31.69 -11.78
N PHE A 382 -80.73 32.43 -12.89
CA PHE A 382 -79.69 33.35 -13.36
C PHE A 382 -80.04 34.80 -13.00
N THR A 383 -80.21 35.07 -11.71
CA THR A 383 -80.34 36.44 -11.18
C THR A 383 -78.97 37.10 -11.02
N ILE A 384 -78.95 38.43 -10.88
CA ILE A 384 -77.72 39.18 -10.63
C ILE A 384 -77.03 38.70 -9.34
N ASP A 385 -77.78 38.40 -8.28
CA ASP A 385 -77.23 37.91 -7.01
C ASP A 385 -76.53 36.55 -7.17
N ALA A 386 -77.13 35.65 -7.96
CA ALA A 386 -76.53 34.34 -8.25
C ALA A 386 -75.27 34.48 -9.14
N ALA A 387 -75.28 35.39 -10.12
CA ALA A 387 -74.12 35.66 -10.97
C ALA A 387 -72.95 36.29 -10.18
N VAL A 388 -73.24 37.21 -9.26
CA VAL A 388 -72.25 37.82 -8.36
C VAL A 388 -71.67 36.79 -7.40
N LEU A 389 -72.51 35.96 -6.76
CA LEU A 389 -72.04 34.90 -5.87
C LEU A 389 -71.19 33.87 -6.62
N SER A 390 -71.60 33.45 -7.81
CA SER A 390 -70.84 32.54 -8.68
C SER A 390 -69.47 33.13 -9.06
N THR A 391 -69.43 34.42 -9.38
CA THR A 391 -68.18 35.14 -9.67
C THR A 391 -67.25 35.18 -8.45
N ALA A 392 -67.79 35.37 -7.25
CA ALA A 392 -67.01 35.32 -6.01
C ALA A 392 -66.41 33.93 -5.76
N PHE A 393 -67.16 32.85 -6.00
CA PHE A 393 -66.64 31.47 -5.90
C PHE A 393 -65.53 31.17 -6.93
N ILE A 394 -65.68 31.66 -8.16
CA ILE A 394 -64.63 31.57 -9.19
C ILE A 394 -63.38 32.33 -8.74
N LEU A 395 -63.52 33.52 -8.15
CA LEU A 395 -62.38 34.28 -7.61
C LEU A 395 -61.67 33.52 -6.49
N CYS A 396 -62.42 32.88 -5.58
CA CYS A 396 -61.83 32.00 -4.55
C CYS A 396 -61.04 30.84 -5.16
N SER A 397 -61.53 30.23 -6.25
CA SER A 397 -60.79 29.18 -6.97
C SER A 397 -59.50 29.70 -7.60
N VAL A 398 -59.51 30.92 -8.16
CA VAL A 398 -58.30 31.58 -8.69
C VAL A 398 -57.27 31.83 -7.57
N ILE A 399 -57.72 32.29 -6.40
CA ILE A 399 -56.84 32.45 -5.23
C ILE A 399 -56.24 31.10 -4.82
N TYR A 400 -57.07 30.05 -4.73
CA TYR A 400 -56.62 28.71 -4.37
C TYR A 400 -55.60 28.14 -5.38
N TYR A 401 -55.80 28.40 -6.67
CA TYR A 401 -54.83 28.08 -7.71
C TYR A 401 -53.45 28.73 -7.44
N PHE A 402 -53.42 30.02 -7.11
CA PHE A 402 -52.16 30.72 -6.82
C PHE A 402 -51.43 30.13 -5.59
N VAL A 403 -52.18 29.74 -4.56
CA VAL A 403 -51.62 29.06 -3.38
C VAL A 403 -50.95 27.74 -3.77
N LEU A 404 -51.61 26.91 -4.58
CA LEU A 404 -51.05 25.64 -5.02
C LEU A 404 -49.84 25.81 -5.94
N ILE A 405 -49.82 26.83 -6.81
CA ILE A 405 -48.63 27.13 -7.62
C ILE A 405 -47.44 27.56 -6.75
N TRP A 406 -47.70 28.35 -5.71
CA TRP A 406 -46.65 28.70 -4.75
C TRP A 406 -46.12 27.45 -4.04
N GLU A 407 -47.00 26.55 -3.61
CA GLU A 407 -46.62 25.29 -2.97
C GLU A 407 -45.79 24.39 -3.91
N VAL A 408 -46.21 24.18 -5.16
CA VAL A 408 -45.46 23.39 -6.15
C VAL A 408 -44.06 23.97 -6.37
N LYS A 409 -43.93 25.30 -6.48
CA LYS A 409 -42.61 25.95 -6.61
C LYS A 409 -41.74 25.71 -5.39
N ALA A 410 -42.30 25.81 -4.18
CA ALA A 410 -41.58 25.57 -2.94
C ALA A 410 -41.13 24.10 -2.82
N GLN A 411 -42.02 23.15 -3.13
CA GLN A 411 -41.73 21.71 -3.11
C GLN A 411 -40.69 21.33 -4.16
N ARG A 412 -40.78 21.87 -5.39
CA ARG A 412 -39.77 21.69 -6.44
C ARG A 412 -38.39 22.19 -6.00
N LYS A 413 -38.30 23.41 -5.45
CA LYS A 413 -37.02 23.94 -4.95
C LYS A 413 -36.41 23.04 -3.86
N ARG A 414 -37.25 22.55 -2.95
CA ARG A 414 -36.81 21.61 -1.91
C ARG A 414 -36.36 20.28 -2.50
N PHE A 415 -37.05 19.79 -3.54
CA PHE A 415 -36.69 18.59 -4.28
C PHE A 415 -35.31 18.71 -4.93
N GLU A 416 -35.05 19.82 -5.63
CA GLU A 416 -33.75 20.11 -6.26
C GLU A 416 -32.61 20.21 -5.23
N ASN A 417 -32.84 20.89 -4.11
CA ASN A 417 -31.86 20.99 -3.04
C ASN A 417 -31.56 19.63 -2.41
N ASN A 418 -32.59 18.83 -2.13
CA ASN A 418 -32.41 17.50 -1.55
C ASN A 418 -31.57 16.59 -2.46
N TYR A 419 -31.73 16.68 -3.78
CA TYR A 419 -30.93 15.92 -4.73
C TYR A 419 -29.45 16.31 -4.66
N LYS A 420 -29.16 17.61 -4.66
CA LYS A 420 -27.79 18.14 -4.51
C LYS A 420 -27.15 17.73 -3.19
N ASP A 421 -27.90 17.80 -2.10
CA ASP A 421 -27.44 17.40 -0.77
C ASP A 421 -27.12 15.90 -0.70
N VAL A 422 -27.95 15.05 -1.31
CA VAL A 422 -27.69 13.61 -1.42
C VAL A 422 -26.38 13.36 -2.17
N LYS A 423 -26.21 13.98 -3.34
CA LYS A 423 -24.99 13.82 -4.15
C LYS A 423 -23.74 14.23 -3.34
N LYS A 424 -23.82 15.37 -2.64
CA LYS A 424 -22.73 15.87 -1.79
C LYS A 424 -22.39 14.95 -0.62
N ARG A 425 -23.37 14.29 0.01
CA ARG A 425 -23.08 13.38 1.12
C ARG A 425 -22.29 12.13 0.70
N TYR A 426 -22.47 11.70 -0.55
CA TYR A 426 -21.77 10.52 -1.05
C TYR A 426 -20.35 10.80 -1.56
N THR A 427 -19.95 12.07 -1.73
CA THR A 427 -18.56 12.42 -2.12
C THR A 427 -17.54 12.09 -1.04
N ASP A 428 -17.98 11.95 0.22
CA ASP A 428 -17.11 11.51 1.33
C ASP A 428 -16.78 10.01 1.27
N LEU A 429 -17.52 9.24 0.46
CA LEU A 429 -17.42 7.78 0.39
C LEU A 429 -17.00 7.26 -0.99
N LEU A 430 -17.30 8.02 -2.05
CA LEU A 430 -17.08 7.64 -3.44
C LEU A 430 -16.46 8.80 -4.20
N ASP A 431 -15.64 8.48 -5.20
CA ASP A 431 -15.12 9.46 -6.14
C ASP A 431 -16.25 10.14 -6.94
N GLU A 432 -16.08 11.42 -7.25
CA GLU A 432 -17.10 12.20 -7.97
C GLU A 432 -17.48 11.60 -9.32
N GLN A 433 -16.53 10.96 -10.00
CA GLN A 433 -16.76 10.28 -11.28
C GLN A 433 -17.71 9.09 -11.12
N ASP A 434 -17.53 8.30 -10.07
CA ASP A 434 -18.40 7.16 -9.77
C ASP A 434 -19.82 7.63 -9.43
N ILE A 435 -19.94 8.69 -8.65
CA ILE A 435 -21.23 9.29 -8.31
C ILE A 435 -21.95 9.74 -9.58
N ASN A 436 -21.29 10.49 -10.46
CA ASN A 436 -21.87 10.96 -11.73
C ASN A 436 -22.32 9.82 -12.63
N ARG A 437 -21.57 8.71 -12.65
CA ARG A 437 -21.94 7.50 -13.37
C ARG A 437 -23.18 6.82 -12.77
N ILE A 438 -23.26 6.69 -11.45
CA ILE A 438 -24.39 6.07 -10.75
C ILE A 438 -25.68 6.87 -10.96
N VAL A 439 -25.60 8.20 -10.95
CA VAL A 439 -26.75 9.09 -11.19
C VAL A 439 -27.00 9.38 -12.68
N ASN A 440 -26.32 8.66 -13.57
CA ASN A 440 -26.46 8.80 -15.03
C ASN A 440 -26.39 10.26 -15.51
N ASN A 441 -25.40 11.02 -15.01
CA ASN A 441 -25.20 12.45 -15.32
C ASN A 441 -26.46 13.32 -15.10
N ASN A 442 -27.26 13.00 -14.09
CA ASN A 442 -28.49 13.68 -13.71
C ASN A 442 -29.64 13.58 -14.75
N ILE A 443 -29.52 12.74 -15.79
CA ILE A 443 -30.52 12.65 -16.87
C ILE A 443 -31.92 12.35 -16.30
N GLU A 444 -32.03 11.38 -15.41
CA GLU A 444 -33.31 10.98 -14.80
C GLU A 444 -33.87 12.10 -13.91
N PHE A 445 -33.00 12.77 -13.16
CA PHE A 445 -33.39 13.87 -12.28
C PHE A 445 -33.91 15.09 -13.07
N GLU A 446 -33.23 15.48 -14.15
CA GLU A 446 -33.69 16.56 -15.03
C GLU A 446 -35.02 16.17 -15.70
N SER A 447 -35.20 14.90 -16.08
CA SER A 447 -36.46 14.41 -16.61
C SER A 447 -37.61 14.53 -15.60
N ASP A 448 -37.37 14.28 -14.31
CA ASP A 448 -38.37 14.47 -13.25
C ASP A 448 -38.74 15.96 -13.07
N ILE A 449 -37.76 16.86 -13.16
CA ILE A 449 -37.97 18.32 -13.10
C ILE A 449 -38.81 18.80 -14.28
N ASP A 450 -38.52 18.32 -15.48
CA ASP A 450 -39.28 18.61 -16.69
C ASP A 450 -40.70 18.06 -16.59
N PHE A 451 -40.87 16.84 -16.06
CA PHE A 451 -42.17 16.24 -15.80
C PHE A 451 -43.03 17.10 -14.86
N ILE A 452 -42.49 17.53 -13.72
CA ILE A 452 -43.19 18.43 -12.78
C ILE A 452 -43.63 19.71 -13.50
N THR A 453 -42.72 20.32 -14.26
CA THR A 453 -42.97 21.59 -14.96
C THR A 453 -44.06 21.45 -16.04
N ALA A 454 -43.94 20.42 -16.88
CA ALA A 454 -44.87 20.15 -17.97
C ALA A 454 -46.27 19.83 -17.45
N LYS A 455 -46.39 18.93 -16.47
CA LYS A 455 -47.69 18.55 -15.89
C LYS A 455 -48.35 19.70 -15.14
N THR A 456 -47.59 20.48 -14.37
CA THR A 456 -48.11 21.68 -13.71
C THR A 456 -48.70 22.64 -14.76
N LYS A 457 -47.98 22.89 -15.86
CA LYS A 457 -48.48 23.74 -16.96
C LYS A 457 -49.77 23.20 -17.59
N ILE A 458 -49.84 21.91 -17.88
CA ILE A 458 -51.03 21.27 -18.46
C ILE A 458 -52.24 21.44 -17.52
N TYR A 459 -52.09 21.09 -16.25
CA TYR A 459 -53.18 21.24 -15.27
C TYR A 459 -53.55 22.69 -15.03
N SER A 460 -52.60 23.64 -15.07
CA SER A 460 -52.91 25.08 -15.02
C SER A 460 -53.77 25.52 -16.19
N ILE A 461 -53.46 25.10 -17.42
CA ILE A 461 -54.26 25.42 -18.61
C ILE A 461 -55.66 24.84 -18.48
N MET A 462 -55.77 23.58 -18.05
CA MET A 462 -57.07 22.94 -17.80
C MET A 462 -57.88 23.68 -16.74
N TRP A 463 -57.23 24.13 -15.66
CA TRP A 463 -57.87 24.88 -14.58
C TRP A 463 -58.44 26.20 -15.08
N PHE A 464 -57.64 27.01 -15.78
CA PHE A 464 -58.13 28.28 -16.32
C PHE A 464 -59.20 28.10 -17.39
N ALA A 465 -59.05 27.10 -18.27
CA ALA A 465 -60.08 26.77 -19.26
C ALA A 465 -61.41 26.41 -18.56
N PHE A 466 -61.35 25.57 -17.53
CA PHE A 466 -62.52 25.19 -16.73
C PHE A 466 -63.19 26.40 -16.09
N LEU A 467 -62.43 27.28 -15.42
CA LEU A 467 -62.98 28.50 -14.81
C LEU A 467 -63.57 29.46 -15.85
N SER A 468 -62.93 29.58 -17.01
CA SER A 468 -63.39 30.45 -18.10
C SER A 468 -64.72 29.97 -18.66
N VAL A 469 -64.89 28.66 -18.84
CA VAL A 469 -66.16 28.07 -19.27
C VAL A 469 -67.28 28.41 -18.27
N PHE A 470 -67.06 28.17 -16.97
CA PHE A 470 -68.07 28.50 -15.95
C PHE A 470 -68.40 29.98 -15.87
N LEU A 471 -67.39 30.86 -16.00
CA LEU A 471 -67.60 32.30 -16.01
C LEU A 471 -68.42 32.74 -17.22
N ILE A 472 -68.03 32.32 -18.42
CA ILE A 472 -68.72 32.65 -19.68
C ILE A 472 -70.15 32.10 -19.65
N SER A 473 -70.34 30.84 -19.24
CA SER A 473 -71.67 30.23 -19.14
C SER A 473 -72.57 31.01 -18.18
N THR A 474 -72.07 31.40 -17.01
CA THR A 474 -72.85 32.15 -16.01
C THR A 474 -73.32 33.49 -16.56
N TRP A 475 -72.40 34.27 -17.13
CA TRP A 475 -72.72 35.60 -17.66
C TRP A 475 -73.55 35.54 -18.95
N SER A 476 -73.27 34.59 -19.85
CA SER A 476 -74.06 34.39 -21.08
C SER A 476 -75.51 34.03 -20.76
N LEU A 477 -75.74 33.15 -19.79
CA LEU A 477 -77.09 32.78 -19.35
C LEU A 477 -77.78 33.96 -18.67
N TYR A 478 -77.09 34.70 -17.81
CA TYR A 478 -77.62 35.94 -17.22
C TYR A 478 -78.10 36.94 -18.29
N PHE A 479 -77.28 37.23 -19.31
CA PHE A 479 -77.64 38.18 -20.37
C PHE A 479 -78.76 37.70 -21.28
N THR A 480 -78.84 36.40 -21.55
CA THR A 480 -79.89 35.81 -22.41
C THR A 480 -81.26 35.88 -21.72
N TYR A 481 -81.30 35.70 -20.40
CA TYR A 481 -82.56 35.68 -19.63
C TYR A 481 -82.95 37.04 -19.04
N ASN A 482 -82.06 38.03 -19.02
CA ASN A 482 -82.34 39.42 -18.57
C ASN A 482 -82.00 40.48 -19.64
N PRO A 483 -82.67 40.51 -20.81
CA PRO A 483 -82.35 41.46 -21.89
C PRO A 483 -82.74 42.93 -21.60
N LEU A 484 -83.58 43.18 -20.59
CA LEU A 484 -84.08 44.53 -20.26
C LEU A 484 -83.04 45.44 -19.58
N THR A 485 -81.99 44.89 -18.95
CA THR A 485 -80.92 45.67 -18.31
C THR A 485 -79.93 46.29 -19.29
N ILE A 486 -79.86 45.83 -20.54
CA ILE A 486 -78.94 46.38 -21.56
C ILE A 486 -79.42 47.75 -22.07
N LYS A 487 -80.73 48.00 -22.10
CA LYS A 487 -81.28 49.30 -22.54
C LYS A 487 -80.93 50.48 -21.61
N ILE A 488 -80.51 50.21 -20.38
CA ILE A 488 -80.10 51.25 -19.43
C ILE A 488 -78.62 51.61 -19.64
N PHE A 489 -77.76 50.69 -20.09
CA PHE A 489 -76.34 50.98 -20.32
C PHE A 489 -76.05 51.67 -21.67
N ASP A 490 -76.93 51.54 -22.66
CA ASP A 490 -76.86 52.32 -23.93
C ASP A 490 -77.44 53.74 -23.80
N LEU A 491 -77.94 54.12 -22.63
CA LEU A 491 -78.60 55.40 -22.35
C LEU A 491 -78.21 55.91 -20.95
N LEU A 492 -76.91 56.18 -20.74
CA LEU A 492 -76.34 56.84 -19.55
C LEU A 492 -76.39 56.07 -18.21
#